data_AF-A0A520ZW30-F1
#
_entry.id   AF-A0A520ZW30-F1
#
_cell.length_a   1.000
_cell.length_b   1.000
_cell.length_c   1.000
_cell.angle_alpha   90.00
_cell.angle_beta   90.00
_cell.angle_gamma   90.00
#
_symmetry.space_group_name_H-M   'P 1'
#
loop_
_entity.id
_entity.type
_entity.pdbx_description
1 polymer ?
#
loop_
_entity_poly.entity_id
_entity_poly.type
_entity_poly.pdbx_seq_one_letter_code
_entity_poly.pdbx_strand_id
1 'polypeptide(L)'
;MIITRLEDLHDSNFFYSVFWRTFLQWFGNSEEGGWLVHPFSPQAEKVTLRSYLRLLNFKANHRKIAIVDSGDEMATMVSSANPHGGSSLHSNIALVVRGPIWISVYEAETAVAKMSGGRLSDFSVPPVRPSRPGSAGVRILTENQIKDVLLERIEAASSGDAIRSAQFYLADRDSLDGLAAASGEGVDIKLLLDPNKDAFGYEKIGIPNRQAGHELVRRSNQRIELRWYDTHGEQFHTKLFMHESGGTMNVILGSANLTRRNLDNFNLELDVELTIDAASDTARAFIDYFERIWTNKGGRYTLSKESFEDDSQLKRVLYRIQERFGLSTF
;
A
#
# COMPACT_ATOMS: atom_id res chain seq x y z
N MET A 1 21.62 6.31 13.09
CA MET A 1 20.60 5.51 12.39
C MET A 1 19.80 4.75 13.44
N ILE A 2 18.47 4.77 13.36
CA ILE A 2 17.59 3.99 14.24
C ILE A 2 17.09 2.81 13.41
N ILE A 3 17.30 1.58 13.89
CA ILE A 3 16.72 0.38 13.28
C ILE A 3 15.39 0.10 13.96
N THR A 4 14.34 -0.08 13.17
CA THR A 4 13.00 -0.35 13.71
C THR A 4 12.96 -1.70 14.42
N ARG A 5 12.47 -1.72 15.67
CA ARG A 5 12.28 -2.96 16.43
C ARG A 5 10.98 -3.64 16.01
N LEU A 6 11.06 -4.52 15.02
CA LEU A 6 9.91 -5.22 14.47
C LEU A 6 9.30 -6.26 15.44
N GLU A 7 10.04 -6.69 16.45
CA GLU A 7 9.61 -7.66 17.45
C GLU A 7 8.36 -7.20 18.22
N ASP A 8 8.22 -5.89 18.38
CA ASP A 8 7.13 -5.24 19.12
C ASP A 8 5.81 -5.20 18.32
N LEU A 9 5.85 -5.44 17.00
CA LEU A 9 4.64 -5.51 16.17
C LEU A 9 3.88 -6.82 16.39
N HIS A 10 2.59 -6.81 16.07
CA HIS A 10 1.76 -8.02 16.09
C HIS A 10 2.21 -9.04 15.04
N ASP A 11 1.93 -10.32 15.29
CA ASP A 11 2.24 -11.38 14.33
C ASP A 11 1.07 -11.61 13.36
N SER A 12 1.34 -11.52 12.06
CA SER A 12 0.33 -11.77 11.03
C SER A 12 0.09 -13.25 10.79
N ASN A 13 1.15 -14.06 10.84
CA ASN A 13 1.15 -15.49 10.52
C ASN A 13 0.78 -16.35 11.73
N PHE A 14 -0.51 -16.67 11.86
CA PHE A 14 -1.03 -17.33 13.07
C PHE A 14 -0.31 -18.65 13.38
N PHE A 15 -0.16 -19.54 12.40
CA PHE A 15 0.40 -20.87 12.61
C PHE A 15 1.91 -20.82 12.89
N TYR A 16 2.65 -20.05 12.09
CA TYR A 16 4.10 -19.99 12.23
C TYR A 16 4.51 -19.23 13.50
N SER A 17 3.85 -18.11 13.80
CA SER A 17 4.27 -17.26 14.89
C SER A 17 4.02 -17.89 16.27
N VAL A 18 3.00 -18.73 16.42
CA VAL A 18 2.82 -19.55 17.64
C VAL A 18 4.00 -20.49 17.85
N PHE A 19 4.43 -21.21 16.80
CA PHE A 19 5.59 -22.09 16.88
C PHE A 19 6.88 -21.29 17.13
N TRP A 20 7.09 -20.19 16.41
CA TRP A 20 8.25 -19.30 16.55
C TRP A 20 8.37 -18.76 17.97
N ARG A 21 7.30 -18.21 18.54
CA ARG A 21 7.29 -17.64 19.90
C ARG A 21 7.51 -18.69 20.98
N THR A 22 7.03 -19.91 20.77
CA THR A 22 7.16 -20.99 21.75
C THR A 22 8.59 -21.55 21.77
N PHE A 23 9.17 -21.80 20.59
CA PHE A 23 10.38 -22.61 20.49
C PHE A 23 11.61 -21.87 19.97
N LEU A 24 11.47 -20.99 18.97
CA LEU A 24 12.61 -20.49 18.19
C LEU A 24 13.13 -19.11 18.63
N GLN A 25 12.25 -18.20 19.06
CA GLN A 25 12.63 -16.80 19.31
C GLN A 25 13.72 -16.65 20.39
N TRP A 26 13.75 -17.56 21.36
CA TRP A 26 14.65 -17.50 22.53
C TRP A 26 16.13 -17.66 22.17
N PHE A 27 16.42 -18.15 20.96
CA PHE A 27 17.79 -18.27 20.46
C PHE A 27 18.32 -16.98 19.83
N GLY A 28 17.50 -15.92 19.73
CA GLY A 28 17.87 -14.63 19.12
C GLY A 28 18.09 -14.71 17.60
N ASN A 29 18.53 -13.60 17.00
CA ASN A 29 18.95 -13.54 15.60
C ASN A 29 20.36 -12.95 15.48
N SER A 30 21.11 -13.35 14.45
CA SER A 30 22.41 -12.77 14.11
C SER A 30 22.50 -12.53 12.61
N GLU A 31 23.09 -11.41 12.24
CA GLU A 31 23.44 -11.08 10.85
C GLU A 31 24.82 -11.64 10.48
N GLU A 32 25.63 -12.04 11.46
CA GLU A 32 26.96 -12.62 11.24
C GLU A 32 26.91 -14.13 10.99
N GLY A 33 27.87 -14.62 10.18
CA GLY A 33 28.04 -16.05 9.94
C GLY A 33 26.97 -16.66 9.02
N GLY A 34 26.30 -15.84 8.20
CA GLY A 34 25.33 -16.31 7.22
C GLY A 34 25.95 -17.12 6.08
N TRP A 35 25.26 -18.17 5.62
CA TRP A 35 25.68 -18.99 4.48
C TRP A 35 24.59 -19.20 3.43
N LEU A 36 23.37 -18.74 3.71
CA LEU A 36 22.23 -18.84 2.79
C LEU A 36 22.20 -17.61 1.87
N VAL A 37 21.68 -17.80 0.66
CA VAL A 37 21.52 -16.71 -0.32
C VAL A 37 20.57 -15.66 0.26
N HIS A 38 20.81 -14.38 0.00
CA HIS A 38 19.91 -13.33 0.47
C HIS A 38 18.60 -13.34 -0.37
N PRO A 39 17.42 -13.39 0.27
CA PRO A 39 16.14 -13.67 -0.42
C PRO A 39 15.68 -12.60 -1.40
N PHE A 40 16.23 -11.38 -1.33
CA PHE A 40 15.84 -10.25 -2.16
C PHE A 40 16.96 -9.72 -3.08
N SER A 41 18.19 -10.22 -2.92
CA SER A 41 19.34 -9.75 -3.70
C SER A 41 20.43 -10.80 -3.67
N PRO A 42 20.58 -11.62 -4.72
CA PRO A 42 21.60 -12.66 -4.76
C PRO A 42 23.03 -12.14 -4.59
N GLN A 43 23.26 -10.85 -4.85
CA GLN A 43 24.55 -10.17 -4.74
C GLN A 43 24.80 -9.57 -3.35
N ALA A 44 23.80 -9.53 -2.46
CA ALA A 44 23.96 -9.05 -1.09
C ALA A 44 24.67 -10.11 -0.21
N GLU A 45 25.04 -9.69 1.00
CA GLU A 45 25.66 -10.58 1.98
C GLU A 45 24.76 -11.78 2.31
N LYS A 46 25.39 -12.94 2.50
CA LYS A 46 24.68 -14.16 2.86
C LYS A 46 24.03 -14.02 4.24
N VAL A 47 22.85 -14.60 4.40
CA VAL A 47 22.06 -14.51 5.63
C VAL A 47 22.08 -15.81 6.41
N THR A 48 21.78 -15.73 7.71
CA THR A 48 21.69 -16.91 8.58
C THR A 48 20.36 -17.64 8.40
N LEU A 49 20.31 -18.92 8.76
CA LEU A 49 19.05 -19.67 8.84
C LEU A 49 18.04 -19.00 9.79
N ARG A 50 18.53 -18.37 10.86
CA ARG A 50 17.68 -17.66 11.83
C ARG A 50 17.04 -16.43 11.21
N SER A 51 17.74 -15.68 10.36
CA SER A 51 17.15 -14.57 9.61
C SER A 51 16.04 -15.04 8.66
N TYR A 52 16.20 -16.20 8.02
CA TYR A 52 15.13 -16.83 7.23
C TYR A 52 13.91 -17.23 8.06
N LEU A 53 14.13 -17.84 9.22
CA LEU A 53 13.04 -18.22 10.13
C LEU A 53 12.32 -16.97 10.66
N ARG A 54 13.08 -15.94 11.08
CA ARG A 54 12.51 -14.66 11.51
C ARG A 54 11.64 -14.02 10.42
N LEU A 55 12.09 -14.07 9.15
CA LEU A 55 11.38 -13.51 8.00
C LEU A 55 9.96 -14.09 7.80
N LEU A 56 9.71 -15.35 8.19
CA LEU A 56 8.40 -16.00 8.06
C LEU A 56 7.32 -15.44 9.01
N ASN A 57 7.69 -14.54 9.93
CA ASN A 57 6.72 -13.73 10.69
C ASN A 57 6.21 -12.52 9.91
N PHE A 58 6.84 -12.21 8.75
CA PHE A 58 6.41 -11.20 7.79
C PHE A 58 6.19 -9.79 8.33
N LYS A 59 6.88 -9.44 9.43
CA LYS A 59 6.82 -8.10 10.03
C LYS A 59 7.68 -7.15 9.22
N ALA A 60 7.15 -5.95 8.95
CA ALA A 60 7.87 -4.93 8.23
C ALA A 60 7.56 -3.52 8.75
N ASN A 61 8.60 -2.66 8.70
CA ASN A 61 8.38 -1.23 8.58
C ASN A 61 8.27 -0.94 7.09
N HIS A 62 7.06 -0.62 6.65
CA HIS A 62 6.76 -0.44 5.24
C HIS A 62 6.54 1.03 4.89
N ARG A 63 6.74 1.96 5.82
CA ARG A 63 6.61 3.42 5.61
C ARG A 63 7.72 3.92 4.69
N LYS A 64 7.40 4.71 3.66
CA LYS A 64 8.39 5.44 2.83
C LYS A 64 8.06 6.89 2.75
N ILE A 65 8.77 7.63 3.59
CA ILE A 65 8.54 9.05 3.81
C ILE A 65 9.86 9.79 3.77
N ALA A 66 9.81 11.06 3.42
CA ALA A 66 10.92 11.98 3.58
C ALA A 66 10.41 13.34 4.04
N ILE A 67 11.02 13.90 5.08
CA ILE A 67 10.82 15.29 5.49
C ILE A 67 12.09 16.04 5.09
N VAL A 68 11.94 17.12 4.33
CA VAL A 68 13.05 17.91 3.80
C VAL A 68 12.81 19.38 4.12
N ASP A 69 13.82 20.04 4.68
CA ASP A 69 13.85 21.49 4.78
C ASP A 69 14.18 22.08 3.41
N SER A 70 13.25 22.82 2.82
CA SER A 70 13.43 23.49 1.52
C SER A 70 13.80 24.97 1.64
N GLY A 71 14.19 25.43 2.84
CA GLY A 71 14.58 26.80 3.15
C GLY A 71 13.40 27.63 3.63
N ASP A 72 12.45 27.91 2.73
CA ASP A 72 11.29 28.75 3.05
C ASP A 72 10.18 27.98 3.78
N GLU A 73 10.11 26.67 3.57
CA GLU A 73 9.14 25.77 4.19
C GLU A 73 9.65 24.32 4.21
N MET A 74 9.05 23.50 5.06
CA MET A 74 9.27 22.06 5.06
C MET A 74 8.42 21.39 3.98
N ALA A 75 9.01 20.42 3.28
CA ALA A 75 8.33 19.55 2.34
C ALA A 75 8.29 18.12 2.89
N THR A 76 7.14 17.48 2.77
CA THR A 76 6.94 16.08 3.12
C THR A 76 6.64 15.30 1.85
N MET A 77 7.39 14.23 1.61
CA MET A 77 7.09 13.25 0.57
C MET A 77 6.57 11.96 1.21
N VAL A 78 5.46 11.44 0.71
CA VAL A 78 4.96 10.10 1.03
C VAL A 78 4.88 9.31 -0.27
N SER A 79 5.42 8.09 -0.29
CA SER A 79 5.57 7.31 -1.53
C SER A 79 5.28 5.83 -1.33
N SER A 80 4.93 5.17 -2.43
CA SER A 80 4.91 3.72 -2.50
C SER A 80 6.28 3.09 -2.74
N ALA A 81 7.27 3.86 -3.20
CA ALA A 81 8.56 3.33 -3.64
C ALA A 81 9.44 2.86 -2.48
N ASN A 82 10.00 1.66 -2.58
CA ASN A 82 11.01 1.19 -1.63
C ASN A 82 12.37 1.85 -1.96
N PRO A 83 13.18 2.28 -0.96
CA PRO A 83 14.46 2.94 -1.21
C PRO A 83 15.57 1.91 -1.53
N HIS A 84 15.37 1.07 -2.55
CA HIS A 84 16.35 0.10 -3.04
C HIS A 84 16.38 0.02 -4.57
N GLY A 85 17.50 -0.46 -5.13
CA GLY A 85 17.76 -0.48 -6.59
C GLY A 85 16.66 -1.15 -7.42
N GLY A 86 16.14 -2.31 -6.99
CA GLY A 86 15.06 -3.00 -7.70
C GLY A 86 13.77 -2.18 -7.85
N SER A 87 13.47 -1.29 -6.90
CA SER A 87 12.26 -0.45 -6.95
C SER A 87 12.36 0.67 -7.97
N SER A 88 13.56 0.99 -8.47
CA SER A 88 13.77 2.08 -9.44
C SER A 88 13.11 1.83 -10.79
N LEU A 89 12.91 0.56 -11.17
CA LEU A 89 12.26 0.16 -12.41
C LEU A 89 10.74 -0.07 -12.23
N HIS A 90 10.23 0.00 -11.00
CA HIS A 90 8.81 -0.21 -10.73
C HIS A 90 8.02 1.07 -10.98
N SER A 91 6.76 0.91 -11.38
CA SER A 91 5.83 2.04 -11.46
C SER A 91 5.36 2.38 -10.06
N ASN A 92 5.85 3.48 -9.50
CA ASN A 92 5.52 3.95 -8.15
C ASN A 92 4.76 5.28 -8.22
N ILE A 93 4.20 5.69 -7.08
CA ILE A 93 3.58 7.00 -6.89
C ILE A 93 4.16 7.70 -5.66
N ALA A 94 4.18 9.03 -5.68
CA ALA A 94 4.52 9.85 -4.53
C ALA A 94 3.70 11.14 -4.53
N LEU A 95 3.38 11.63 -3.34
CA LEU A 95 2.82 12.96 -3.12
C LEU A 95 3.82 13.79 -2.33
N VAL A 96 4.09 15.01 -2.82
CA VAL A 96 4.87 16.00 -2.09
C VAL A 96 3.92 17.07 -1.59
N VAL A 97 3.90 17.25 -0.27
CA VAL A 97 3.07 18.24 0.42
C VAL A 97 3.98 19.25 1.08
N ARG A 98 3.76 20.52 0.76
CA ARG A 98 4.44 21.69 1.31
C ARG A 98 3.56 22.32 2.38
N GLY A 99 4.14 22.63 3.54
CA GLY A 99 3.41 23.18 4.68
C GLY A 99 3.45 22.29 5.92
N PRO A 100 2.58 22.52 6.92
CA PRO A 100 2.77 22.04 8.29
C PRO A 100 2.56 20.54 8.52
N ILE A 101 2.21 19.76 7.49
CA ILE A 101 1.96 18.31 7.60
C ILE A 101 3.19 17.53 8.10
N TRP A 102 4.39 18.07 7.89
CA TRP A 102 5.64 17.49 8.38
C TRP A 102 5.64 17.30 9.90
N ILE A 103 4.91 18.14 10.64
CA ILE A 103 4.82 18.08 12.10
C ILE A 103 4.17 16.75 12.51
N SER A 104 3.01 16.43 11.91
CA SER A 104 2.30 15.19 12.19
C SER A 104 3.09 13.96 11.74
N VAL A 105 3.79 14.03 10.60
CA VAL A 105 4.68 12.94 10.17
C VAL A 105 5.83 12.78 11.18
N TYR A 106 6.46 13.87 11.59
CA TYR A 106 7.55 13.85 12.57
C TYR A 106 7.11 13.28 13.93
N GLU A 107 5.89 13.61 14.39
CA GLU A 107 5.30 13.01 15.58
C GLU A 107 5.11 11.49 15.44
N ALA A 108 4.58 11.05 14.30
CA ALA A 108 4.39 9.62 14.02
C ALA A 108 5.73 8.86 13.98
N GLU A 109 6.75 9.42 13.35
CA GLU A 109 8.09 8.82 13.32
C GLU A 109 8.80 8.89 14.68
N THR A 110 8.52 9.91 15.49
CA THR A 110 9.00 9.97 16.88
C THR A 110 8.42 8.83 17.70
N ALA A 111 7.16 8.46 17.48
CA ALA A 111 6.55 7.30 18.13
C ALA A 111 7.21 5.98 17.71
N VAL A 112 7.50 5.79 16.41
CA VAL A 112 8.21 4.60 15.89
C VAL A 112 9.64 4.53 16.42
N ALA A 113 10.34 5.67 16.48
CA ALA A 113 11.68 5.77 17.05
C ALA A 113 11.67 5.37 18.53
N LYS A 114 10.71 5.89 19.32
CA LYS A 114 10.55 5.56 20.74
C LYS A 114 10.22 4.08 20.96
N MET A 115 9.31 3.51 20.16
CA MET A 115 9.03 2.07 20.15
C MET A 115 10.31 1.26 19.94
N SER A 116 11.17 1.73 19.04
CA SER A 116 12.44 1.07 18.72
C SER A 116 13.54 1.28 19.79
N GLY A 117 13.25 2.01 20.88
CA GLY A 117 14.22 2.36 21.92
C GLY A 117 15.19 3.49 21.51
N GLY A 118 14.91 4.19 20.42
CA GLY A 118 15.65 5.35 19.94
C GLY A 118 14.92 6.67 20.23
N ARG A 119 15.52 7.76 19.80
CA ARG A 119 14.96 9.11 19.89
C ARG A 119 15.39 9.93 18.68
N LEU A 120 14.44 10.63 18.05
CA LEU A 120 14.74 11.61 17.01
C LEU A 120 15.24 12.91 17.64
N SER A 121 16.05 13.67 16.89
CA SER A 121 16.52 14.99 17.32
C SER A 121 15.34 15.92 17.53
N ASP A 122 15.25 16.61 18.68
CA ASP A 122 14.16 17.53 18.95
C ASP A 122 14.14 18.66 17.90
N PHE A 123 12.97 18.87 17.27
CA PHE A 123 12.74 20.01 16.38
C PHE A 123 11.86 21.04 17.07
N SER A 124 12.23 22.32 16.95
CA SER A 124 11.34 23.40 17.36
C SER A 124 10.16 23.46 16.40
N VAL A 125 9.02 22.93 16.82
CA VAL A 125 7.77 23.02 16.05
C VAL A 125 7.29 24.48 16.10
N PRO A 126 7.26 25.20 14.96
CA PRO A 126 6.72 26.54 14.95
C PRO A 126 5.22 26.48 15.26
N PRO A 127 4.64 27.48 15.95
CA PRO A 127 3.22 27.50 16.22
C PRO A 127 2.44 27.45 14.90
N VAL A 128 1.64 26.40 14.73
CA VAL A 128 0.74 26.25 13.58
C VAL A 128 -0.31 27.33 13.70
N ARG A 129 -0.21 28.37 12.87
CA ARG A 129 -1.29 29.34 12.74
C ARG A 129 -2.41 28.66 11.97
N PRO A 130 -3.67 28.70 12.44
CA PRO A 130 -4.79 28.26 11.63
C PRO A 130 -4.75 29.08 10.33
N SER A 131 -4.39 28.42 9.23
CA SER A 131 -4.58 28.97 7.91
C SER A 131 -6.09 29.09 7.67
N ARG A 132 -6.49 30.05 6.85
CA ARG A 132 -7.85 30.02 6.29
C ARG A 132 -8.06 28.63 5.67
N PRO A 133 -9.27 28.04 5.76
CA PRO A 133 -9.56 26.80 5.05
C PRO A 133 -9.09 26.97 3.60
N GLY A 134 -8.05 26.24 3.23
CA GLY A 134 -7.56 26.22 1.87
C GLY A 134 -8.51 25.41 0.99
N SER A 135 -8.31 25.45 -0.32
CA SER A 135 -9.03 24.58 -1.26
C SER A 135 -8.61 23.10 -1.17
N ALA A 136 -7.65 22.77 -0.30
CA ALA A 136 -7.12 21.43 -0.11
C ALA A 136 -6.98 21.11 1.40
N GLY A 137 -7.53 19.98 1.81
CA GLY A 137 -7.29 19.35 3.11
C GLY A 137 -6.31 18.20 2.98
N VAL A 138 -5.42 18.04 3.95
CA VAL A 138 -4.44 16.95 3.98
C VAL A 138 -4.31 16.39 5.39
N ARG A 139 -4.32 15.06 5.51
CA ARG A 139 -4.02 14.37 6.78
C ARG A 139 -3.20 13.11 6.54
N ILE A 140 -2.37 12.75 7.52
CA ILE A 140 -1.71 11.46 7.54
C ILE A 140 -2.65 10.40 8.10
N LEU A 141 -2.50 9.17 7.62
CA LEU A 141 -3.19 7.99 8.10
C LEU A 141 -2.14 6.94 8.43
N THR A 142 -2.14 6.43 9.66
CA THR A 142 -1.17 5.41 10.07
C THR A 142 -1.86 4.08 10.38
N GLU A 143 -1.24 2.99 9.93
CA GLU A 143 -1.70 1.62 10.13
C GLU A 143 -3.23 1.45 9.88
N ASN A 144 -4.04 1.00 10.85
CA ASN A 144 -5.47 0.72 10.61
C ASN A 144 -6.32 1.95 10.28
N GLN A 145 -5.87 3.17 10.59
CA GLN A 145 -6.59 4.38 10.18
C GLN A 145 -6.72 4.46 8.65
N ILE A 146 -5.78 3.85 7.92
CA ILE A 146 -5.82 3.76 6.47
C ILE A 146 -7.06 2.96 6.03
N LYS A 147 -7.31 1.83 6.68
CA LYS A 147 -8.50 0.99 6.42
C LYS A 147 -9.78 1.73 6.77
N ASP A 148 -9.83 2.32 7.97
CA ASP A 148 -11.03 3.00 8.47
C ASP A 148 -11.46 4.11 7.50
N VAL A 149 -10.52 4.94 7.06
CA VAL A 149 -10.80 6.04 6.12
C VAL A 149 -11.08 5.53 4.70
N LEU A 150 -10.38 4.50 4.23
CA LEU A 150 -10.67 3.90 2.92
C LEU A 150 -12.12 3.38 2.88
N LEU A 151 -12.56 2.65 3.90
CA LEU A 151 -13.92 2.12 4.00
C LEU A 151 -14.93 3.26 4.15
N GLU A 152 -14.66 4.28 4.96
CA GLU A 152 -15.49 5.49 5.05
C GLU A 152 -15.72 6.12 3.68
N ARG A 153 -14.68 6.23 2.84
CA ARG A 153 -14.79 6.80 1.49
C ARG A 153 -15.53 5.92 0.51
N ILE A 154 -15.39 4.60 0.61
CA ILE A 154 -16.13 3.64 -0.22
C ILE A 154 -17.62 3.64 0.16
N GLU A 155 -17.93 3.65 1.46
CA GLU A 155 -19.30 3.65 1.98
C GLU A 155 -20.04 4.97 1.73
N ALA A 156 -19.30 6.09 1.71
CA ALA A 156 -19.86 7.39 1.37
C ALA A 156 -20.17 7.57 -0.13
N ALA A 157 -19.66 6.70 -1.00
CA ALA A 157 -19.90 6.78 -2.44
C ALA A 157 -21.32 6.36 -2.80
N SER A 158 -21.93 7.10 -3.72
CA SER A 158 -23.33 6.95 -4.11
C SER A 158 -23.51 6.94 -5.63
N SER A 159 -24.73 6.63 -6.10
CA SER A 159 -25.04 6.61 -7.53
C SER A 159 -24.60 7.90 -8.25
N GLY A 160 -23.76 7.76 -9.26
CA GLY A 160 -23.22 8.88 -10.04
C GLY A 160 -21.84 9.38 -9.58
N ASP A 161 -21.36 8.92 -8.43
CA ASP A 161 -19.98 9.12 -8.00
C ASP A 161 -19.03 8.17 -8.75
N ALA A 162 -17.73 8.46 -8.71
CA ALA A 162 -16.70 7.64 -9.33
C ALA A 162 -15.60 7.24 -8.36
N ILE A 163 -15.20 5.97 -8.40
CA ILE A 163 -14.03 5.42 -7.71
C ILE A 163 -13.02 4.94 -8.75
N ARG A 164 -11.79 5.44 -8.65
CA ARG A 164 -10.64 4.95 -9.42
C ARG A 164 -9.60 4.41 -8.45
N SER A 165 -9.20 3.15 -8.61
CA SER A 165 -8.21 2.53 -7.73
C SER A 165 -7.13 1.81 -8.53
N ALA A 166 -5.88 2.10 -8.21
CA ALA A 166 -4.69 1.53 -8.82
C ALA A 166 -3.84 0.86 -7.74
N GLN A 167 -3.70 -0.47 -7.79
CA GLN A 167 -3.18 -1.25 -6.65
C GLN A 167 -2.14 -2.31 -7.07
N PHE A 168 -1.09 -2.41 -6.26
CA PHE A 168 -0.12 -3.50 -6.35
C PHE A 168 -0.65 -4.80 -5.75
N TYR A 169 -1.23 -4.76 -4.55
CA TYR A 169 -1.94 -5.90 -3.96
C TYR A 169 -3.31 -5.49 -3.43
N LEU A 170 -4.30 -6.34 -3.70
CA LEU A 170 -5.68 -6.24 -3.23
C LEU A 170 -6.15 -7.64 -2.81
N ALA A 171 -6.44 -7.78 -1.51
CA ALA A 171 -6.92 -9.02 -0.90
C ALA A 171 -7.82 -8.80 0.33
N ASP A 172 -7.77 -7.61 0.94
CA ASP A 172 -8.54 -7.28 2.15
C ASP A 172 -10.04 -7.45 1.91
N ARG A 173 -10.68 -8.22 2.81
CA ARG A 173 -12.07 -8.64 2.60
C ARG A 173 -13.06 -7.50 2.71
N ASP A 174 -12.84 -6.59 3.65
CA ASP A 174 -13.73 -5.46 3.87
C ASP A 174 -13.66 -4.49 2.68
N SER A 175 -12.45 -4.26 2.14
CA SER A 175 -12.24 -3.49 0.91
C SER A 175 -12.94 -4.12 -0.30
N LEU A 176 -12.81 -5.45 -0.49
CA LEU A 176 -13.50 -6.16 -1.57
C LEU A 176 -15.02 -6.09 -1.43
N ASP A 177 -15.52 -6.23 -0.19
CA ASP A 177 -16.94 -6.21 0.10
C ASP A 177 -17.53 -4.81 -0.10
N GLY A 178 -16.85 -3.77 0.37
CA GLY A 178 -17.23 -2.37 0.16
C GLY A 178 -17.26 -1.97 -1.31
N LEU A 179 -16.23 -2.30 -2.10
CA LEU A 179 -16.20 -1.98 -3.54
C LEU A 179 -17.33 -2.68 -4.30
N ALA A 180 -17.61 -3.95 -3.99
CA ALA A 180 -18.72 -4.67 -4.60
C ALA A 180 -20.08 -4.07 -4.23
N ALA A 181 -20.25 -3.62 -2.97
CA ALA A 181 -21.46 -2.97 -2.50
C ALA A 181 -21.66 -1.60 -3.18
N ALA A 182 -20.63 -0.75 -3.20
CA ALA A 182 -20.67 0.56 -3.87
C ALA A 182 -21.04 0.43 -5.36
N SER A 183 -20.49 -0.57 -6.07
CA SER A 183 -20.89 -0.87 -7.45
C SER A 183 -22.35 -1.34 -7.58
N GLY A 184 -22.91 -1.96 -6.53
CA GLY A 184 -24.33 -2.28 -6.41
C GLY A 184 -25.23 -1.05 -6.36
N GLU A 185 -24.77 0.01 -5.69
CA GLU A 185 -25.45 1.28 -5.52
C GLU A 185 -25.28 2.25 -6.71
N GLY A 186 -24.63 1.81 -7.80
CA GLY A 186 -24.49 2.59 -9.03
C GLY A 186 -23.27 3.52 -9.08
N VAL A 187 -22.29 3.32 -8.21
CA VAL A 187 -20.98 3.99 -8.30
C VAL A 187 -20.21 3.47 -9.52
N ASP A 188 -19.60 4.36 -10.30
CA ASP A 188 -18.69 4.02 -11.40
C ASP A 188 -17.33 3.61 -10.82
N ILE A 189 -16.88 2.37 -11.05
CA ILE A 189 -15.64 1.86 -10.43
C ILE A 189 -14.70 1.33 -11.49
N LYS A 190 -13.51 1.95 -11.58
CA LYS A 190 -12.38 1.51 -12.40
C LYS A 190 -11.25 0.99 -11.52
N LEU A 191 -10.89 -0.29 -11.70
CA LEU A 191 -9.80 -0.96 -11.00
C LEU A 191 -8.65 -1.28 -11.94
N LEU A 192 -7.49 -0.76 -11.60
CA LEU A 192 -6.22 -1.07 -12.25
C LEU A 192 -5.35 -1.89 -11.29
N LEU A 193 -5.05 -3.13 -11.65
CA LEU A 193 -4.30 -4.04 -10.79
C LEU A 193 -3.00 -4.50 -11.44
N ASP A 194 -1.95 -4.66 -10.63
CA ASP A 194 -0.81 -5.48 -11.01
C ASP A 194 -1.28 -6.95 -11.20
N PRO A 195 -0.84 -7.68 -12.23
CA PRO A 195 -1.27 -9.06 -12.45
C PRO A 195 -0.64 -10.07 -11.47
N ASN A 196 0.21 -9.60 -10.55
CA ASN A 196 1.01 -10.35 -9.58
C ASN A 196 1.73 -11.54 -10.21
N LYS A 197 2.30 -11.29 -11.39
CA LYS A 197 3.08 -12.27 -12.14
C LYS A 197 4.56 -12.22 -11.77
N ASP A 198 5.04 -11.09 -11.24
CA ASP A 198 6.42 -10.87 -10.82
C ASP A 198 6.42 -10.26 -9.42
N ALA A 199 7.25 -10.78 -8.50
CA ALA A 199 7.55 -10.10 -7.24
C ALA A 199 8.94 -10.47 -6.73
N PHE A 200 9.71 -9.44 -6.34
CA PHE A 200 11.07 -9.57 -5.82
C PHE A 200 12.03 -10.35 -6.75
N GLY A 201 11.89 -10.19 -8.07
CA GLY A 201 12.73 -10.88 -9.07
C GLY A 201 12.37 -12.34 -9.32
N TYR A 202 11.22 -12.80 -8.81
CA TYR A 202 10.69 -14.14 -9.05
C TYR A 202 9.34 -14.08 -9.76
N GLU A 203 9.12 -15.01 -10.69
CA GLU A 203 7.79 -15.28 -11.24
C GLU A 203 6.85 -15.79 -10.13
N LYS A 204 5.61 -15.32 -10.17
CA LYS A 204 4.53 -15.60 -9.22
C LYS A 204 3.30 -16.13 -9.95
N ILE A 205 2.40 -16.73 -9.17
CA ILE A 205 1.24 -17.46 -9.71
C ILE A 205 -0.01 -16.58 -9.91
N GLY A 206 0.11 -15.26 -9.77
CA GLY A 206 -0.99 -14.29 -9.94
C GLY A 206 -1.81 -13.96 -8.70
N ILE A 207 -1.49 -14.56 -7.56
CA ILE A 207 -2.17 -14.32 -6.28
C ILE A 207 -1.59 -13.07 -5.61
N PRO A 208 -2.41 -12.19 -5.01
CA PRO A 208 -3.88 -12.30 -4.86
C PRO A 208 -4.70 -11.66 -5.97
N ASN A 209 -4.12 -10.75 -6.77
CA ASN A 209 -4.93 -9.82 -7.55
C ASN A 209 -5.80 -10.51 -8.61
N ARG A 210 -5.33 -11.58 -9.27
CA ARG A 210 -6.15 -12.28 -10.27
C ARG A 210 -7.45 -12.82 -9.68
N GLN A 211 -7.35 -13.40 -8.48
CA GLN A 211 -8.51 -13.96 -7.77
C GLN A 211 -9.40 -12.86 -7.19
N ALA A 212 -8.81 -11.81 -6.62
CA ALA A 212 -9.54 -10.67 -6.08
C ALA A 212 -10.28 -9.89 -7.18
N GLY A 213 -9.61 -9.60 -8.29
CA GLY A 213 -10.19 -8.91 -9.45
C GLY A 213 -11.32 -9.71 -10.10
N HIS A 214 -11.13 -11.03 -10.31
CA HIS A 214 -12.19 -11.89 -10.83
C HIS A 214 -13.40 -11.93 -9.88
N GLU A 215 -13.16 -12.01 -8.56
CA GLU A 215 -14.24 -11.97 -7.59
C GLU A 215 -15.04 -10.67 -7.63
N LEU A 216 -14.37 -9.51 -7.69
CA LEU A 216 -15.02 -8.20 -7.77
C LEU A 216 -15.89 -8.08 -9.02
N VAL A 217 -15.32 -8.36 -10.19
CA VAL A 217 -16.03 -8.30 -11.47
C VAL A 217 -17.27 -9.21 -11.46
N ARG A 218 -17.17 -10.40 -10.87
CA ARG A 218 -18.31 -11.31 -10.72
C ARG A 218 -19.35 -10.76 -9.76
N ARG A 219 -18.95 -10.29 -8.57
CA ARG A 219 -19.87 -9.80 -7.53
C ARG A 219 -20.57 -8.50 -7.91
N SER A 220 -19.92 -7.68 -8.73
CA SER A 220 -20.51 -6.46 -9.28
C SER A 220 -21.42 -6.72 -10.49
N ASN A 221 -21.68 -7.97 -10.88
CA ASN A 221 -22.38 -8.30 -12.13
C ASN A 221 -21.76 -7.59 -13.35
N GLN A 222 -20.42 -7.64 -13.47
CA GLN A 222 -19.63 -7.01 -14.54
C GLN A 222 -19.65 -5.46 -14.56
N ARG A 223 -20.21 -4.80 -13.53
CA ARG A 223 -20.20 -3.32 -13.44
C ARG A 223 -18.85 -2.71 -13.08
N ILE A 224 -18.06 -3.35 -12.23
CA ILE A 224 -16.68 -2.91 -11.96
C ILE A 224 -15.84 -3.16 -13.21
N GLU A 225 -15.25 -2.10 -13.74
CA GLU A 225 -14.30 -2.20 -14.84
C GLU A 225 -12.92 -2.57 -14.30
N LEU A 226 -12.30 -3.60 -14.89
CA LEU A 226 -10.99 -4.10 -14.48
C LEU A 226 -10.01 -4.05 -15.65
N ARG A 227 -8.81 -3.53 -15.41
CA ARG A 227 -7.67 -3.63 -16.31
C ARG A 227 -6.43 -4.10 -15.55
N TRP A 228 -5.56 -4.79 -16.26
CA TRP A 228 -4.30 -5.27 -15.72
C TRP A 228 -3.17 -4.38 -16.20
N TYR A 229 -2.25 -4.00 -15.32
CA TYR A 229 -1.02 -3.34 -15.75
C TYR A 229 -0.14 -4.33 -16.53
N ASP A 230 0.40 -3.91 -17.66
CA ASP A 230 1.17 -4.75 -18.58
C ASP A 230 2.65 -4.75 -18.18
N THR A 231 2.96 -5.43 -17.06
CA THR A 231 4.33 -5.52 -16.56
C THR A 231 5.22 -6.39 -17.44
N HIS A 232 6.54 -6.18 -17.46
CA HIS A 232 7.52 -6.94 -18.24
C HIS A 232 8.76 -7.36 -17.41
N GLY A 233 8.53 -7.74 -16.15
CA GLY A 233 9.56 -8.08 -15.16
C GLY A 233 9.70 -7.05 -14.03
N GLU A 234 9.17 -5.84 -14.24
CA GLU A 234 8.92 -4.85 -13.20
C GLU A 234 7.57 -5.09 -12.49
N GLN A 235 7.30 -4.28 -11.45
CA GLN A 235 6.04 -4.30 -10.71
C GLN A 235 5.28 -2.98 -10.91
N PHE A 236 3.95 -3.07 -11.00
CA PHE A 236 3.07 -1.93 -10.84
C PHE A 236 2.87 -1.66 -9.35
N HIS A 237 3.85 -1.00 -8.74
CA HIS A 237 3.97 -0.81 -7.30
C HIS A 237 3.22 0.43 -6.76
N THR A 238 2.24 0.94 -7.50
CA THR A 238 1.34 2.03 -7.08
C THR A 238 0.31 1.53 -6.06
N LYS A 239 0.00 2.36 -5.07
CA LYS A 239 -1.18 2.22 -4.20
C LYS A 239 -1.90 3.58 -4.18
N LEU A 240 -3.00 3.66 -4.90
CA LEU A 240 -3.75 4.90 -5.13
C LEU A 240 -5.23 4.57 -5.13
N PHE A 241 -5.98 5.28 -4.31
CA PHE A 241 -7.44 5.28 -4.30
C PHE A 241 -7.93 6.72 -4.51
N MET A 242 -8.91 6.90 -5.39
CA MET A 242 -9.55 8.17 -5.68
C MET A 242 -11.06 7.99 -5.61
N HIS A 243 -11.74 8.90 -4.90
CA HIS A 243 -13.20 8.98 -4.84
C HIS A 243 -13.63 10.41 -5.22
N GLU A 244 -14.37 10.53 -6.31
CA GLU A 244 -14.92 11.78 -6.83
C GLU A 244 -16.43 11.82 -6.54
N SER A 245 -16.87 12.82 -5.75
CA SER A 245 -18.27 13.02 -5.38
C SER A 245 -18.57 14.49 -5.14
N GLY A 246 -19.69 14.98 -5.68
CA GLY A 246 -20.22 16.31 -5.39
C GLY A 246 -19.25 17.49 -5.61
N GLY A 247 -18.34 17.39 -6.58
CA GLY A 247 -17.31 18.41 -6.84
C GLY A 247 -16.07 18.33 -5.94
N THR A 248 -15.97 17.31 -5.10
CA THR A 248 -14.80 17.01 -4.26
C THR A 248 -14.14 15.73 -4.74
N MET A 249 -12.81 15.68 -4.67
CA MET A 249 -12.03 14.47 -4.86
C MET A 249 -11.24 14.15 -3.58
N ASN A 250 -11.45 12.95 -3.06
CA ASN A 250 -10.63 12.38 -1.98
C ASN A 250 -9.61 11.41 -2.60
N VAL A 251 -8.35 11.56 -2.23
CA VAL A 251 -7.26 10.71 -2.72
C VAL A 251 -6.53 10.11 -1.52
N ILE A 252 -6.36 8.80 -1.51
CA ILE A 252 -5.54 8.07 -0.52
C ILE A 252 -4.38 7.42 -1.26
N LEU A 253 -3.15 7.70 -0.81
CA LEU A 253 -1.95 7.07 -1.36
C LEU A 253 -0.83 6.99 -0.32
N GLY A 254 0.03 6.00 -0.46
CA GLY A 254 1.22 5.84 0.37
C GLY A 254 1.83 4.46 0.25
N SER A 255 2.16 3.87 1.40
CA SER A 255 2.85 2.58 1.47
C SER A 255 1.92 1.38 1.52
N ALA A 256 0.68 1.53 2.00
CA ALA A 256 -0.17 0.39 2.31
C ALA A 256 -0.68 -0.30 1.04
N ASN A 257 -0.49 -1.61 0.94
CA ASN A 257 -1.31 -2.42 0.04
C ASN A 257 -2.68 -2.68 0.68
N LEU A 258 -3.67 -3.03 -0.13
CA LEU A 258 -5.01 -3.36 0.35
C LEU A 258 -5.09 -4.84 0.76
N THR A 259 -4.30 -5.21 1.77
CA THR A 259 -4.24 -6.55 2.37
C THR A 259 -4.37 -6.45 3.88
N ARG A 260 -4.83 -7.52 4.52
CA ARG A 260 -4.96 -7.64 5.97
C ARG A 260 -3.66 -7.28 6.68
N ARG A 261 -2.52 -7.75 6.17
CA ARG A 261 -1.23 -7.51 6.83
C ARG A 261 -0.88 -6.01 6.86
N ASN A 262 -1.22 -5.28 5.82
CA ASN A 262 -0.94 -3.86 5.73
C ASN A 262 -2.05 -3.01 6.41
N LEU A 263 -3.30 -3.45 6.39
CA LEU A 263 -4.45 -2.68 6.87
C LEU A 263 -4.90 -2.99 8.32
N ASP A 264 -4.55 -4.16 8.89
CA ASP A 264 -5.00 -4.59 10.22
C ASP A 264 -3.87 -4.52 11.29
N ASN A 265 -3.02 -3.49 11.25
CA ASN A 265 -1.97 -3.22 12.26
C ASN A 265 -0.85 -4.27 12.39
N PHE A 266 -0.58 -5.09 11.37
CA PHE A 266 0.55 -6.05 11.42
C PHE A 266 1.87 -5.48 10.92
N ASN A 267 1.81 -4.58 9.93
CA ASN A 267 2.94 -3.79 9.46
C ASN A 267 2.79 -2.34 9.89
N LEU A 268 3.91 -1.64 10.00
CA LEU A 268 3.88 -0.18 10.06
C LEU A 268 3.66 0.37 8.65
N GLU A 269 2.61 1.16 8.49
CA GLU A 269 2.20 1.79 7.23
C GLU A 269 1.90 3.27 7.46
N LEU A 270 2.14 4.08 6.43
CA LEU A 270 1.74 5.48 6.42
C LEU A 270 1.27 5.86 5.02
N ASP A 271 0.03 6.33 4.98
CA ASP A 271 -0.59 6.94 3.81
C ASP A 271 -0.98 8.39 4.10
N VAL A 272 -1.34 9.12 3.05
CA VAL A 272 -1.90 10.46 3.13
C VAL A 272 -3.27 10.45 2.49
N GLU A 273 -4.23 11.09 3.14
CA GLU A 273 -5.46 11.51 2.49
C GLU A 273 -5.38 12.98 2.08
N LEU A 274 -5.73 13.23 0.83
CA LEU A 274 -5.90 14.55 0.24
C LEU A 274 -7.37 14.76 -0.15
N THR A 275 -8.00 15.81 0.36
CA THR A 275 -9.35 16.24 -0.03
C THR A 275 -9.24 17.54 -0.78
N ILE A 276 -9.62 17.56 -2.06
CA ILE A 276 -9.44 18.70 -2.97
C ILE A 276 -10.69 18.97 -3.79
N ASP A 277 -10.81 20.20 -4.28
CA ASP A 277 -11.77 20.54 -5.33
C ASP A 277 -11.49 19.71 -6.60
N ALA A 278 -12.51 19.03 -7.13
CA ALA A 278 -12.40 18.19 -8.31
C ALA A 278 -12.04 18.96 -9.60
N ALA A 279 -12.23 20.29 -9.62
CA ALA A 279 -11.84 21.17 -10.71
C ALA A 279 -10.39 21.71 -10.58
N SER A 280 -9.72 21.45 -9.45
CA SER A 280 -8.35 21.92 -9.20
C SER A 280 -7.33 21.33 -10.19
N ASP A 281 -6.19 22.02 -10.38
CA ASP A 281 -5.08 21.52 -11.20
C ASP A 281 -4.54 20.18 -10.65
N THR A 282 -4.55 20.03 -9.32
CA THR A 282 -4.11 18.79 -8.65
C THR A 282 -5.05 17.62 -8.96
N ALA A 283 -6.37 17.83 -8.90
CA ALA A 283 -7.34 16.80 -9.27
C ALA A 283 -7.18 16.38 -10.74
N ARG A 284 -7.01 17.37 -11.63
CA ARG A 284 -6.71 17.11 -13.05
C ARG A 284 -5.43 16.29 -13.25
N ALA A 285 -4.37 16.56 -12.49
CA ALA A 285 -3.13 15.79 -12.57
C ALA A 285 -3.32 14.31 -12.18
N PHE A 286 -4.11 14.02 -11.13
CA PHE A 286 -4.44 12.64 -10.74
C PHE A 286 -5.28 11.93 -11.80
N ILE A 287 -6.32 12.59 -12.31
CA ILE A 287 -7.18 12.05 -13.39
C ILE A 287 -6.36 11.79 -14.64
N ASP A 288 -5.53 12.75 -15.06
CA ASP A 288 -4.69 12.62 -16.26
C ASP A 288 -3.68 11.47 -16.12
N TYR A 289 -3.10 11.27 -14.93
CA TYR A 289 -2.23 10.13 -14.65
C TYR A 289 -2.99 8.81 -14.79
N PHE A 290 -4.14 8.67 -14.13
CA PHE A 290 -4.93 7.45 -14.15
C PHE A 290 -5.46 7.15 -15.56
N GLU A 291 -6.11 8.12 -16.21
CA GLU A 291 -6.71 7.94 -17.53
C GLU A 291 -5.65 7.71 -18.61
N ARG A 292 -4.46 8.28 -18.51
CA ARG A 292 -3.34 7.96 -19.42
C ARG A 292 -3.02 6.47 -19.41
N ILE A 293 -2.87 5.91 -18.21
CA ILE A 293 -2.55 4.48 -18.02
C ILE A 293 -3.74 3.62 -18.44
N TRP A 294 -4.93 3.98 -17.99
CA TRP A 294 -6.19 3.27 -18.27
C TRP A 294 -6.46 3.15 -19.77
N THR A 295 -6.29 4.25 -20.51
CA THR A 295 -6.62 4.33 -21.94
C THR A 295 -5.44 4.02 -22.87
N ASN A 296 -4.26 3.68 -22.33
CA ASN A 296 -3.04 3.50 -23.13
C ASN A 296 -2.66 4.74 -23.95
N LYS A 297 -2.82 5.94 -23.38
CA LYS A 297 -2.50 7.21 -24.07
C LYS A 297 -0.99 7.44 -24.08
N GLY A 298 -0.39 7.45 -25.27
CA GLY A 298 1.05 7.72 -25.42
C GLY A 298 1.96 6.52 -25.10
N GLY A 299 1.39 5.34 -24.87
CA GLY A 299 2.12 4.10 -24.60
C GLY A 299 1.17 2.95 -24.30
N ARG A 300 1.69 1.72 -24.33
CA ARG A 300 0.95 0.54 -23.86
C ARG A 300 1.27 0.32 -22.39
N TYR A 301 0.29 0.55 -21.52
CA TYR A 301 0.41 0.41 -20.07
C TYR A 301 -0.45 -0.71 -19.51
N THR A 302 -1.60 -0.99 -20.13
CA THR A 302 -2.60 -1.91 -19.59
C THR A 302 -3.18 -2.86 -20.62
N LEU A 303 -3.59 -4.03 -20.15
CA LEU A 303 -4.31 -5.06 -20.88
C LEU A 303 -5.77 -5.14 -20.44
N SER A 304 -6.60 -5.77 -21.27
CA SER A 304 -7.99 -6.06 -20.93
C SER A 304 -8.08 -7.13 -19.83
N LYS A 305 -9.21 -7.19 -19.12
CA LYS A 305 -9.42 -8.13 -18.01
C LYS A 305 -9.20 -9.60 -18.40
N GLU A 306 -9.51 -9.97 -19.64
CA GLU A 306 -9.41 -11.34 -20.16
C GLU A 306 -7.96 -11.84 -20.21
N SER A 307 -6.98 -10.93 -20.27
CA SER A 307 -5.56 -11.29 -20.44
C SER A 307 -4.99 -12.07 -19.25
N PHE A 308 -5.57 -11.91 -18.05
CA PHE A 308 -5.17 -12.64 -16.85
C PHE A 308 -6.38 -13.23 -16.11
N GLU A 309 -7.43 -13.58 -16.84
CA GLU A 309 -8.57 -14.28 -16.28
C GLU A 309 -8.11 -15.60 -15.63
N ASP A 310 -8.49 -15.81 -14.38
CA ASP A 310 -8.12 -16.98 -13.58
C ASP A 310 -9.32 -17.39 -12.71
N ASP A 311 -10.07 -18.38 -13.19
CA ASP A 311 -11.24 -18.93 -12.52
C ASP A 311 -10.89 -20.07 -11.55
N SER A 312 -9.60 -20.29 -11.27
CA SER A 312 -9.12 -21.39 -10.44
C SER A 312 -9.72 -21.35 -9.03
N GLN A 313 -10.63 -22.27 -8.77
CA GLN A 313 -11.24 -22.55 -7.47
C GLN A 313 -10.17 -22.82 -6.39
N LEU A 314 -9.10 -23.54 -6.74
CA LEU A 314 -8.02 -23.87 -5.81
C LEU A 314 -7.24 -22.61 -5.40
N LYS A 315 -6.81 -21.78 -6.37
CA LYS A 315 -6.13 -20.52 -6.06
C LYS A 315 -7.03 -19.57 -5.29
N ARG A 316 -8.33 -19.58 -5.59
CA ARG A 316 -9.34 -18.82 -4.86
C ARG A 316 -9.40 -19.22 -3.38
N VAL A 317 -9.41 -20.51 -3.08
CA VAL A 317 -9.37 -21.00 -1.69
C VAL A 317 -8.03 -20.69 -1.04
N LEU A 318 -6.93 -20.90 -1.77
CA LEU A 318 -5.58 -20.65 -1.28
C LEU A 318 -5.39 -19.19 -0.85
N TYR A 319 -5.73 -18.21 -1.70
CA TYR A 319 -5.53 -16.80 -1.33
C TYR A 319 -6.38 -16.43 -0.10
N ARG A 320 -7.61 -16.94 0.01
CA ARG A 320 -8.48 -16.66 1.16
C ARG A 320 -7.91 -17.21 2.46
N ILE A 321 -7.36 -18.42 2.43
CA ILE A 321 -6.69 -19.03 3.58
C ILE A 321 -5.43 -18.21 3.91
N GLN A 322 -4.62 -17.89 2.90
CA GLN A 322 -3.40 -17.11 3.11
C GLN A 322 -3.69 -15.76 3.74
N GLU A 323 -4.68 -15.05 3.21
CA GLU A 323 -5.10 -13.74 3.71
C GLU A 323 -5.66 -13.85 5.13
N ARG A 324 -6.57 -14.79 5.39
CA ARG A 324 -7.22 -14.95 6.71
C ARG A 324 -6.22 -15.28 7.83
N PHE A 325 -5.21 -16.10 7.53
CA PHE A 325 -4.26 -16.61 8.52
C PHE A 325 -2.87 -15.96 8.45
N GLY A 326 -2.67 -14.98 7.55
CA GLY A 326 -1.40 -14.27 7.34
C GLY A 326 -0.26 -15.17 6.86
N LEU A 327 -0.56 -16.14 6.00
CA LEU A 327 0.44 -17.05 5.42
C LEU A 327 1.06 -16.50 4.12
N SER A 328 0.59 -15.35 3.66
CA SER A 328 1.02 -14.70 2.43
C SER A 328 2.22 -13.77 2.62
N THR A 329 2.99 -13.62 1.54
CA THR A 329 4.03 -12.60 1.41
C THR A 329 3.53 -11.31 0.78
N PHE A 330 2.28 -11.26 0.32
CA PHE A 330 1.58 -10.05 -0.13
C PHE A 330 0.94 -9.33 1.05
#